data_AF-A0A931I958-F1
#
_entry.id   AF-A0A931I958-F1
#
_cell.length_a   1.000
_cell.length_b   1.000
_cell.length_c   1.000
_cell.angle_alpha   90.00
_cell.angle_beta   90.00
_cell.angle_gamma   90.00
#
_symmetry.space_group_name_H-M   'P 1'
#
loop_
_entity.id
_entity.type
_entity.pdbx_description
1 polymer ?
#
loop_
_entity_poly.entity_id
_entity_poly.type
_entity_poly.pdbx_seq_one_letter_code
_entity_poly.pdbx_strand_id
1 'polypeptide(L)'
;MPRRWDTSRARTTTGRRWPSTPRSRASSSRNWRRNGRTVDNLEWRVSSFTDNGTCVEVAGTPSTVYVRNSNHRDAGTVEFTRAEWSAFLKGAQAGEFDDFA
;
A
#
# COMPACT_ATOMS: atom_id res chain seq x y z
N MET A 1 19.70 8.99 38.23
CA MET A 1 18.55 8.24 38.82
C MET A 1 18.36 8.68 40.26
N PRO A 2 17.14 8.64 40.85
CA PRO A 2 15.81 8.79 40.25
C PRO A 2 14.95 9.79 41.06
N ARG A 3 13.99 10.49 40.43
CA ARG A 3 12.75 10.87 41.15
C ARG A 3 11.55 10.65 40.24
N ARG A 4 10.66 9.82 40.78
CA ARG A 4 9.37 9.42 40.26
C ARG A 4 8.48 10.66 40.07
N TRP A 5 7.68 10.68 39.02
CA TRP A 5 6.42 11.42 39.04
C TRP A 5 5.30 10.48 38.63
N ASP A 6 4.33 10.43 39.53
CA ASP A 6 3.09 9.66 39.48
C ASP A 6 2.09 10.34 38.53
N THR A 7 1.19 9.50 38.04
CA THR A 7 -0.01 9.77 37.25
C THR A 7 -0.83 10.95 37.76
N SER A 8 -1.29 11.82 36.84
CA SER A 8 -2.72 11.91 36.47
C SER A 8 -3.10 13.22 35.73
N ARG A 9 -3.88 13.03 34.65
CA ARG A 9 -4.82 13.95 33.96
C ARG A 9 -4.29 15.06 33.03
N ALA A 10 -4.46 14.80 31.72
CA ALA A 10 -5.46 15.45 30.86
C ALA A 10 -5.52 14.68 29.51
N ARG A 11 -6.41 13.70 29.34
CA ARG A 11 -7.76 13.83 28.75
C ARG A 11 -7.76 14.25 27.27
N THR A 12 -8.21 13.29 26.44
CA THR A 12 -8.83 13.40 25.10
C THR A 12 -7.92 13.62 23.89
N THR A 13 -7.80 12.60 23.02
CA THR A 13 -8.36 12.60 21.65
C THR A 13 -8.06 11.26 20.97
N THR A 14 -9.11 10.44 20.84
CA THR A 14 -9.36 9.39 19.84
C THR A 14 -8.17 8.78 19.09
N GLY A 15 -7.89 7.51 19.36
CA GLY A 15 -7.15 6.64 18.46
C GLY A 15 -7.86 6.54 17.11
N ARG A 16 -7.17 6.90 16.03
CA ARG A 16 -7.63 6.67 14.66
C ARG A 16 -7.53 5.18 14.36
N ARG A 17 -8.65 4.49 14.57
CA ARG A 17 -8.88 3.12 14.12
C ARG A 17 -9.14 3.18 12.62
N TRP A 18 -8.25 2.61 11.81
CA TRP A 18 -8.48 2.43 10.38
C TRP A 18 -9.76 1.59 10.18
N PRO A 19 -10.74 2.06 9.38
CA PRO A 19 -11.94 1.27 9.10
C PRO A 19 -11.56 0.04 8.28
N SER A 20 -11.86 -1.14 8.82
CA SER A 20 -11.62 -2.43 8.17
C SER A 20 -12.66 -2.60 7.06
N THR A 21 -12.28 -2.48 5.80
CA THR A 21 -13.12 -2.92 4.68
C THR A 21 -13.29 -4.45 4.72
N PRO A 22 -14.46 -4.99 4.32
CA PRO A 22 -14.71 -6.42 4.37
C PRO A 22 -13.83 -7.13 3.32
N ARG A 23 -12.96 -8.01 3.81
CA ARG A 23 -12.11 -8.90 3.02
C ARG A 23 -13.00 -9.84 2.19
N SER A 24 -13.13 -9.55 0.89
CA SER A 24 -13.80 -10.43 -0.05
C SER A 24 -13.07 -11.78 -0.13
N ARG A 25 -13.82 -12.85 0.17
CA ARG A 25 -13.34 -14.24 0.22
C ARG A 25 -13.02 -14.76 -1.18
N ALA A 26 -11.76 -15.17 -1.34
CA ALA A 26 -11.26 -16.32 -2.09
C ALA A 26 -11.98 -16.72 -3.41
N SER A 27 -11.35 -16.36 -4.53
CA SER A 27 -11.32 -17.14 -5.79
C SER A 27 -9.97 -16.97 -6.50
N SER A 28 -8.93 -16.70 -5.71
CA SER A 28 -7.73 -15.96 -6.10
C SER A 28 -6.76 -16.71 -7.01
N SER A 29 -6.66 -18.04 -6.94
CA SER A 29 -5.57 -18.77 -7.63
C SER A 29 -5.79 -19.00 -9.13
N ARG A 30 -7.03 -19.26 -9.57
CA ARG A 30 -7.35 -19.47 -11.00
C ARG A 30 -7.52 -18.15 -11.77
N ASN A 31 -8.09 -17.13 -11.14
CA ASN A 31 -8.25 -15.81 -11.75
C ASN A 31 -6.93 -15.04 -11.80
N TRP A 32 -6.01 -15.24 -10.84
CA TRP A 32 -4.68 -14.62 -10.87
C TRP A 32 -3.88 -15.00 -12.12
N ARG A 33 -3.87 -16.27 -12.54
CA ARG A 33 -3.16 -16.69 -13.77
C ARG A 33 -3.71 -16.08 -15.05
N ARG A 34 -5.03 -15.88 -15.13
CA ARG A 34 -5.66 -15.22 -16.29
C ARG A 34 -5.43 -13.71 -16.26
N ASN A 35 -5.59 -13.09 -15.08
CA ASN A 35 -5.34 -11.66 -14.90
C ASN A 35 -3.86 -11.31 -15.08
N GLY A 36 -2.92 -12.19 -14.74
CA GLY A 36 -1.49 -11.95 -14.89
C GLY A 36 -1.11 -11.50 -16.31
N ARG A 37 -1.61 -12.20 -17.34
CA ARG A 37 -1.37 -11.83 -18.76
C ARG A 37 -1.96 -10.47 -19.13
N THR A 38 -3.12 -10.09 -18.58
CA THR A 38 -3.73 -8.78 -18.86
C THR A 38 -3.08 -7.66 -18.05
N VAL A 39 -2.59 -7.98 -16.86
CA VAL A 39 -1.91 -7.06 -15.92
C VAL A 39 -0.49 -6.76 -16.42
N ASP A 40 0.20 -7.72 -17.04
CA ASP A 40 1.50 -7.52 -17.66
C ASP A 40 1.47 -6.53 -18.82
N ASN A 41 0.36 -6.47 -19.57
CA ASN A 41 0.17 -5.56 -20.71
C ASN A 41 -0.26 -4.13 -20.31
N LEU A 42 -0.35 -3.83 -19.01
CA LEU A 42 -0.65 -2.47 -18.56
C LEU A 42 0.55 -1.54 -18.74
N GLU A 43 0.28 -0.24 -18.74
CA GLU A 43 1.34 0.78 -18.73
C GLU A 43 1.94 0.90 -17.32
N TRP A 44 3.04 0.16 -17.11
CA TRP A 44 3.78 0.16 -15.85
C TRP A 44 4.72 1.35 -15.75
N ARG A 45 4.68 2.04 -14.61
CA ARG A 45 5.57 3.16 -14.30
C ARG A 45 6.44 2.81 -13.09
N VAL A 46 7.72 3.07 -13.23
CA VAL A 46 8.73 2.95 -12.17
C VAL A 46 9.01 4.33 -11.61
N SER A 47 9.29 4.43 -10.30
CA SER A 47 9.73 5.68 -9.69
C SER A 47 11.09 6.13 -10.25
N SER A 48 11.24 7.41 -10.57
CA SER A 48 12.53 8.00 -10.96
C SER A 48 13.55 8.09 -9.83
N PHE A 49 13.12 7.83 -8.58
CA PHE A 49 13.98 7.84 -7.39
C PHE A 49 14.64 6.49 -7.11
N THR A 50 14.43 5.49 -7.98
CA THR A 50 15.07 4.19 -7.82
C THR A 50 16.48 4.19 -8.40
N ASP A 51 17.42 3.56 -7.70
CA ASP A 51 18.75 3.24 -8.22
C ASP A 51 19.06 1.78 -7.88
N ASN A 52 19.40 0.96 -8.88
CA ASN A 52 19.92 -0.40 -8.72
C ASN A 52 19.02 -1.48 -8.05
N GLY A 53 17.81 -1.70 -8.59
CA GLY A 53 17.20 -3.05 -8.54
C GLY A 53 16.28 -3.39 -7.37
N THR A 54 15.62 -2.42 -6.73
CA THR A 54 14.50 -2.67 -5.80
C THR A 54 13.31 -1.80 -6.17
N CYS A 55 12.97 -1.77 -7.46
CA CYS A 55 12.00 -0.82 -7.95
C CYS A 55 10.57 -1.31 -7.71
N VAL A 56 9.77 -0.48 -7.06
CA VAL A 56 8.31 -0.64 -7.04
C VAL A 56 7.77 -0.09 -8.36
N GLU A 57 6.94 -0.88 -9.03
CA GLU A 57 6.22 -0.45 -10.24
C GLU A 57 4.74 -0.33 -9.97
N VAL A 58 4.12 0.67 -10.60
CA VAL A 58 2.69 0.95 -10.46
C VAL A 58 2.05 1.09 -11.84
N ALA A 59 0.93 0.39 -12.05
CA ALA A 59 0.08 0.54 -13.23
C ALA A 59 -1.36 0.88 -12.81
N GLY A 60 -2.12 1.55 -13.69
CA GLY A 60 -3.49 1.96 -13.38
C GLY A 60 -4.47 1.67 -14.51
N THR A 61 -5.70 1.31 -14.13
CA THR A 61 -6.89 1.27 -14.99
C THR A 61 -7.91 2.30 -14.46
N PRO A 62 -9.07 2.53 -15.12
CA PRO A 62 -10.06 3.45 -14.61
C PRO A 62 -10.53 3.15 -13.17
N SER A 63 -10.58 1.87 -12.78
CA SER A 63 -11.08 1.42 -11.47
C SER A 63 -10.02 0.99 -10.47
N THR A 64 -8.84 0.55 -10.95
CA THR A 64 -7.90 -0.24 -10.16
C THR A 64 -6.47 0.29 -10.31
N VAL A 65 -5.69 0.17 -9.24
CA VAL A 65 -4.25 0.41 -9.23
C VAL A 65 -3.55 -0.90 -8.88
N TYR A 66 -2.49 -1.19 -9.61
CA TYR A 66 -1.70 -2.41 -9.49
C TYR A 66 -0.29 -2.05 -9.04
N VAL A 67 0.23 -2.77 -8.04
CA VAL A 67 1.58 -2.58 -7.51
C VAL A 67 2.33 -3.90 -7.50
N ARG A 68 3.57 -3.89 -7.99
CA ARG A 68 4.45 -5.08 -7.96
C ARG A 68 5.92 -4.69 -7.78
N ASN A 69 6.74 -5.69 -7.50
CA ASN A 69 8.19 -5.58 -7.51
C ASN A 69 8.73 -5.80 -8.94
N SER A 70 9.53 -4.86 -9.45
CA SER A 70 10.11 -4.93 -10.81
C SER A 70 10.98 -6.16 -11.04
N ASN A 71 11.69 -6.61 -9.99
CA ASN A 71 12.65 -7.72 -10.04
C ASN A 71 12.01 -9.07 -9.74
N HIS A 72 10.79 -9.05 -9.21
CA HIS A 72 10.04 -10.25 -8.87
C HIS A 72 8.62 -10.18 -9.42
N ARG A 73 8.48 -9.97 -10.73
CA ARG A 73 7.17 -9.88 -11.42
C ARG A 73 6.31 -11.13 -11.19
N ASP A 74 6.94 -12.30 -11.11
CA ASP A 74 6.28 -13.58 -10.88
C ASP A 74 5.83 -13.79 -9.43
N ALA A 75 6.34 -13.01 -8.47
CA ALA A 75 5.95 -13.10 -7.06
C ALA A 75 4.52 -12.59 -6.81
N GLY A 76 3.95 -11.86 -7.76
CA GLY A 76 2.56 -11.40 -7.71
C GLY A 76 2.41 -9.88 -7.80
N THR A 77 1.19 -9.45 -8.04
CA THR A 77 0.77 -8.04 -8.04
C THR A 77 -0.31 -7.86 -6.98
N VAL A 78 -0.22 -6.76 -6.24
CA VAL A 78 -1.27 -6.34 -5.30
C VAL A 78 -2.19 -5.34 -6.01
N GLU A 79 -3.49 -5.50 -5.81
CA GLU A 79 -4.53 -4.67 -6.43
C GLU A 79 -5.17 -3.76 -5.37
N PHE A 80 -5.39 -2.50 -5.72
CA PHE A 80 -6.06 -1.50 -4.89
C PHE A 80 -7.15 -0.81 -5.69
N THR A 81 -8.24 -0.43 -5.02
CA THR A 81 -9.20 0.50 -5.61
C THR A 81 -8.60 1.90 -5.75
N ARG A 82 -9.16 2.74 -6.63
CA ARG A 82 -8.75 4.15 -6.73
C ARG A 82 -8.92 4.94 -5.43
N ALA A 83 -9.93 4.62 -4.63
CA ALA A 83 -10.17 5.26 -3.35
C ALA A 83 -9.08 4.90 -2.32
N GLU A 84 -8.75 3.62 -2.20
CA GLU A 84 -7.65 3.15 -1.33
C GLU A 84 -6.32 3.76 -1.76
N TRP A 85 -6.02 3.76 -3.06
CA TRP A 85 -4.78 4.36 -3.57
C TRP A 85 -4.70 5.86 -3.31
N SER A 86 -5.82 6.60 -3.47
CA SER A 86 -5.87 8.03 -3.14
C SER A 86 -5.64 8.29 -1.66
N ALA A 87 -6.19 7.46 -0.77
CA ALA A 87 -5.96 7.55 0.66
C ALA A 87 -4.48 7.27 1.01
N PHE A 88 -3.89 6.23 0.41
CA PHE A 88 -2.48 5.90 0.59
C PHE A 88 -1.56 7.07 0.18
N LEU A 89 -1.77 7.66 -1.00
CA LEU A 89 -0.95 8.80 -1.47
C LEU A 89 -1.06 10.01 -0.53
N LYS A 90 -2.24 10.29 0.04
CA LYS A 90 -2.40 11.37 1.01
C LYS A 90 -1.60 11.11 2.29
N GLY A 91 -1.66 9.88 2.83
CA GLY A 91 -0.88 9.50 4.01
C GLY A 91 0.63 9.56 3.75
N ALA A 92 1.08 9.03 2.60
CA ALA A 92 2.48 9.09 2.18
C ALA A 92 2.98 10.53 2.01
N GLN A 93 2.19 11.42 1.38
CA GLN A 93 2.57 12.83 1.25
C GLN A 93 2.59 13.58 2.59
N ALA A 94 1.78 13.15 3.55
CA ALA A 94 1.76 13.71 4.90
C ALA A 94 2.87 13.15 5.83
N GLY A 95 3.70 12.22 5.33
CA GLY A 95 4.77 11.59 6.10
C GLY A 95 4.28 10.57 7.13
N GLU A 96 3.05 10.05 6.99
CA GLU A 96 2.46 9.09 7.94
C GLU A 96 3.22 7.75 8.00
N PHE A 97 4.12 7.48 7.04
CA PHE A 97 4.86 6.23 6.88
C PHE A 97 6.39 6.43 6.88
N ASP A 98 6.88 7.62 7.24
CA ASP A 98 8.31 7.94 7.20
C ASP A 98 9.13 7.14 8.23
N ASP A 99 8.47 6.52 9.22
CA ASP A 99 9.09 5.61 10.18
C ASP A 99 9.60 4.30 9.55
N PHE A 100 9.23 4.03 8.28
CA PHE A 100 9.72 2.90 7.48
C PHE A 100 10.79 3.27 6.43
N ALA A 101 11.16 4.55 6.30
CA ALA A 101 12.05 5.06 5.26
C ALA A 101 13.55 4.98 5.62
#